data_AF-A0A965KHE6-F1
#
_entry.id   AF-A0A965KHE6-F1
#
_cell.length_a   1.000
_cell.length_b   1.000
_cell.length_c   1.000
_cell.angle_alpha   90.00
_cell.angle_beta   90.00
_cell.angle_gamma   90.00
#
_symmetry.space_group_name_H-M   'P 1'
#
loop_
_entity.id
_entity.type
_entity.pdbx_description
1 polymer ?
#
loop_
_entity_poly.entity_id
_entity_poly.type
_entity_poly.pdbx_seq_one_letter_code
_entity_poly.pdbx_strand_id
1 'polypeptide(L)'
;MQSYEENGVPMERWKVGASTYETCLTRGARLLRWKLDVPSGHRDILFWPEGAPMDLDKIGPVRGGNPILFPFMGRNYADGEKFAWKAADGVKRPMPQHGFARDSAFEIVESGPKHAVVRLIQDARGRGCYPFAYDFRIRFDFLELFLRITFEFENRDALPLPWCAGHHFYFTLPWHPGLSRR
;
A
#
# COMPACT_ATOMS: atom_id res chain seq x y z
N MET A 1 -9.01 -2.99 -16.63
CA MET A 1 -9.40 -2.34 -15.37
C MET A 1 -10.89 -2.00 -15.46
N GLN A 2 -11.66 -2.34 -14.43
CA GLN A 2 -13.01 -1.83 -14.23
C GLN A 2 -12.97 -0.93 -12.99
N SER A 3 -13.38 0.33 -13.14
CA SER A 3 -13.57 1.23 -11.99
C SER A 3 -14.99 1.08 -11.45
N TYR A 4 -15.13 1.17 -10.13
CA TYR A 4 -16.41 1.13 -9.43
C TYR A 4 -16.31 1.89 -8.11
N GLU A 5 -17.43 2.02 -7.40
CA GLU A 5 -17.45 2.60 -6.06
C GLU A 5 -17.99 1.60 -5.05
N GLU A 6 -17.41 1.60 -3.84
CA GLU A 6 -17.88 0.82 -2.69
C GLU A 6 -18.08 1.80 -1.53
N ASN A 7 -19.35 2.11 -1.21
CA ASN A 7 -19.72 3.11 -0.20
C ASN A 7 -19.06 4.50 -0.43
N GLY A 8 -18.97 4.94 -1.70
CA GLY A 8 -18.36 6.22 -2.07
C GLY A 8 -16.83 6.21 -2.10
N VAL A 9 -16.19 5.06 -1.83
CA VAL A 9 -14.76 4.90 -2.06
C VAL A 9 -14.52 4.51 -3.51
N PRO A 10 -13.70 5.25 -4.28
CA PRO A 10 -13.28 4.84 -5.61
C PRO A 10 -12.40 3.59 -5.54
N MET A 11 -12.76 2.60 -6.35
CA MET A 11 -12.16 1.29 -6.39
C MET A 11 -11.85 0.88 -7.82
N GLU A 12 -10.87 -0.01 -7.96
CA GLU A 12 -10.51 -0.60 -9.24
C GLU A 12 -10.45 -2.12 -9.15
N ARG A 13 -10.88 -2.79 -10.22
CA ARG A 13 -10.89 -4.25 -10.34
C ARG A 13 -10.15 -4.71 -11.59
N TRP A 14 -9.32 -5.74 -11.43
CA TRP A 14 -8.72 -6.49 -12.53
C TRP A 14 -9.11 -7.95 -12.44
N LYS A 15 -9.56 -8.51 -13.56
CA LYS A 15 -9.76 -9.96 -13.76
C LYS A 15 -8.70 -10.45 -14.74
N VAL A 16 -7.81 -11.33 -14.29
CA VAL A 16 -6.72 -11.89 -15.09
C VAL A 16 -6.72 -13.40 -14.90
N GLY A 17 -7.26 -14.14 -15.88
CA GLY A 17 -7.48 -15.58 -15.78
C GLY A 17 -8.27 -15.93 -14.52
N ALA A 18 -7.74 -16.85 -13.71
CA ALA A 18 -8.34 -17.22 -12.42
C ALA A 18 -8.34 -16.08 -11.37
N SER A 19 -7.44 -15.09 -11.43
CA SER A 19 -7.31 -14.07 -10.38
C SER A 19 -8.21 -12.85 -10.56
N THR A 20 -8.81 -12.41 -9.47
CA THR A 20 -9.50 -11.12 -9.33
C THR A 20 -8.79 -10.27 -8.29
N TYR A 21 -8.37 -9.06 -8.65
CA TYR A 21 -7.75 -8.07 -7.77
C TYR A 21 -8.69 -6.89 -7.56
N GLU A 22 -8.84 -6.42 -6.33
CA GLU A 22 -9.64 -5.24 -5.97
C GLU A 22 -8.80 -4.27 -5.14
N THR A 23 -8.70 -3.02 -5.60
CA THR A 23 -7.83 -1.99 -5.06
C THR A 23 -8.60 -0.70 -4.75
N CYS A 24 -8.01 0.11 -3.88
CA CYS A 24 -8.25 1.53 -3.77
C CYS A 24 -6.91 2.22 -4.02
N LEU A 25 -6.57 2.42 -5.31
CA LEU A 25 -5.26 2.90 -5.70
C LEU A 25 -5.00 4.34 -5.27
N THR A 26 -6.05 5.17 -5.20
CA THR A 26 -5.95 6.59 -4.88
C THR A 26 -5.74 6.86 -3.38
N ARG A 27 -5.84 5.85 -2.53
CA ARG A 27 -5.65 5.97 -1.08
C ARG A 27 -4.75 4.87 -0.52
N GLY A 28 -3.55 5.25 -0.14
CA GLY A 28 -2.53 4.33 0.36
C GLY A 28 -2.05 3.30 -0.65
N ALA A 29 -2.35 3.50 -1.95
CA ALA A 29 -2.08 2.56 -3.04
C ALA A 29 -2.48 1.11 -2.68
N ARG A 30 -3.71 0.97 -2.16
CA ARG A 30 -4.11 -0.24 -1.45
C ARG A 30 -4.62 -1.29 -2.42
N LEU A 31 -4.04 -2.49 -2.38
CA LEU A 31 -4.66 -3.74 -2.80
C LEU A 31 -5.39 -4.32 -1.59
N LEU A 32 -6.72 -4.32 -1.64
CA LEU A 32 -7.57 -4.75 -0.53
C LEU A 32 -7.78 -6.27 -0.61
N ARG A 33 -8.13 -6.76 -1.80
CA ARG A 33 -8.54 -8.15 -2.00
C ARG A 33 -7.85 -8.74 -3.22
N TRP A 34 -7.42 -9.99 -3.10
CA TRP A 34 -6.98 -10.82 -4.22
C TRP A 34 -7.63 -12.18 -4.06
N LYS A 35 -8.44 -12.58 -5.03
CA LYS A 35 -9.17 -13.85 -5.04
C LYS A 35 -8.75 -14.69 -6.22
N LEU A 36 -8.73 -16.01 -6.05
CA LEU A 36 -8.46 -16.98 -7.08
C LEU A 36 -9.69 -17.86 -7.29
N ASP A 37 -10.20 -17.91 -8.52
CA ASP A 37 -11.26 -18.84 -8.89
C ASP A 37 -10.69 -20.25 -9.02
N VAL A 38 -11.38 -21.22 -8.44
CA VAL A 38 -11.04 -22.65 -8.46
C VAL A 38 -12.31 -23.44 -8.78
N PRO A 39 -12.23 -24.71 -9.24
CA PRO A 39 -13.42 -25.47 -9.59
C PRO A 39 -14.48 -25.57 -8.48
N SER A 40 -14.06 -25.48 -7.21
CA SER A 40 -14.94 -25.51 -6.04
C SER A 40 -15.42 -24.13 -5.57
N GLY A 41 -15.31 -23.07 -6.37
CA GLY A 41 -15.67 -21.68 -6.00
C GLY A 41 -14.49 -20.72 -6.07
N HIS A 42 -14.18 -20.01 -4.98
CA HIS A 42 -13.01 -19.12 -4.91
C HIS A 42 -12.18 -19.34 -3.65
N ARG A 43 -10.99 -18.75 -3.65
CA ARG A 43 -10.07 -18.69 -2.52
C ARG A 43 -9.55 -17.26 -2.38
N ASP A 44 -9.66 -16.69 -1.19
CA ASP A 44 -9.03 -15.40 -0.91
C ASP A 44 -7.54 -15.62 -0.64
N ILE A 45 -6.68 -14.92 -1.39
CA ILE A 45 -5.23 -14.88 -1.16
C ILE A 45 -4.91 -13.84 -0.10
N LEU A 46 -5.50 -12.64 -0.23
CA LEU A 46 -5.35 -11.56 0.73
C LEU A 46 -6.57 -11.45 1.62
N PHE A 47 -6.31 -11.39 2.93
CA PHE A 47 -7.32 -11.19 3.95
C PHE A 47 -7.75 -9.72 3.96
N TRP A 48 -9.06 -9.50 3.89
CA TRP A 48 -9.69 -8.22 4.18
C TRP A 48 -10.82 -8.48 5.18
N PRO A 49 -10.84 -7.82 6.36
CA PRO A 49 -11.86 -8.10 7.37
C PRO A 49 -13.27 -7.82 6.85
N GLU A 50 -14.21 -8.70 7.17
CA GLU A 50 -15.63 -8.45 6.96
C GLU A 50 -16.07 -7.23 7.77
N GLY A 51 -16.89 -6.36 7.17
CA GLY A 51 -17.32 -5.10 7.79
C GLY A 51 -16.21 -4.06 8.00
N ALA A 52 -15.00 -4.27 7.45
CA ALA A 52 -13.96 -3.24 7.47
C ALA A 52 -14.49 -1.93 6.86
N PRO A 53 -14.12 -0.78 7.43
CA PRO A 53 -14.64 0.50 6.97
C PRO A 53 -14.21 0.76 5.52
N MET A 54 -15.20 1.01 4.66
CA MET A 54 -15.00 1.53 3.32
C MET A 54 -15.23 3.04 3.36
N ASP A 55 -14.20 3.72 3.85
CA ASP A 55 -14.09 5.17 3.97
C ASP A 55 -12.61 5.53 3.71
N LEU A 56 -12.35 6.50 2.85
CA LEU A 56 -11.01 6.88 2.41
C LEU A 56 -10.07 7.16 3.60
N ASP A 57 -10.56 7.77 4.66
CA ASP A 57 -9.72 8.10 5.82
C ASP A 57 -9.49 6.92 6.76
N LYS A 58 -10.21 5.81 6.57
CA LYS A 58 -10.18 4.64 7.47
C LYS A 58 -9.60 3.38 6.84
N ILE A 59 -9.30 3.37 5.54
CA ILE A 59 -8.66 2.23 4.84
C ILE A 59 -7.22 1.98 5.32
N GLY A 60 -6.44 3.05 5.52
CA GLY A 60 -5.04 2.99 5.96
C GLY A 60 -4.79 2.08 7.18
N PRO A 61 -5.51 2.25 8.30
CA PRO A 61 -5.32 1.47 9.52
C PRO A 61 -5.90 0.04 9.49
N VAL A 62 -6.67 -0.35 8.47
CA VAL A 62 -7.24 -1.71 8.38
C VAL A 62 -6.12 -2.76 8.36
N ARG A 63 -6.30 -3.83 9.14
CA ARG A 63 -5.41 -5.00 9.17
C ARG A 63 -5.82 -6.00 8.10
N GLY A 64 -5.57 -5.67 6.84
CA GLY A 64 -5.93 -6.46 5.66
C GLY A 64 -5.25 -5.93 4.40
N GLY A 65 -5.22 -6.71 3.32
CA GLY A 65 -4.61 -6.28 2.06
C GLY A 65 -3.08 -6.09 2.16
N ASN A 66 -2.54 -5.03 1.55
CA ASN A 66 -1.08 -4.82 1.41
C ASN A 66 -0.52 -3.44 1.87
N PRO A 67 -0.79 -2.93 3.08
CA PRO A 67 -0.36 -1.59 3.50
C PRO A 67 1.06 -1.21 3.04
N ILE A 68 1.17 -0.07 2.35
CA ILE A 68 2.45 0.45 1.84
C ILE A 68 3.21 1.12 2.97
N LEU A 69 4.47 0.73 3.14
CA LEU A 69 5.35 1.23 4.18
C LEU A 69 6.39 2.12 3.49
N PHE A 70 6.33 3.43 3.71
CA PHE A 70 7.26 4.41 3.12
C PHE A 70 7.18 5.72 3.92
N PRO A 71 8.30 6.40 4.19
CA PRO A 71 9.66 6.17 3.67
C PRO A 71 10.50 5.16 4.47
N PHE A 72 10.01 4.69 5.62
CA PHE A 72 10.73 3.73 6.46
C PHE A 72 9.79 2.64 6.97
N MET A 73 10.32 1.42 7.07
CA MET A 73 9.61 0.29 7.67
C MET A 73 9.83 0.24 9.20
N GLY A 74 8.83 -0.24 9.93
CA GLY A 74 8.95 -0.49 11.36
C GLY A 74 8.81 0.78 12.21
N ARG A 75 9.46 0.78 13.36
CA ARG A 75 9.48 1.92 14.29
C ARG A 75 10.83 2.61 14.16
N ASN A 76 10.81 3.93 14.07
CA ASN A 76 12.03 4.75 14.04
C ASN A 76 12.28 5.35 15.42
N TYR A 77 13.57 5.55 15.73
CA TYR A 77 14.02 6.17 16.96
C TYR A 77 15.09 7.21 16.67
N ALA A 78 15.05 8.34 17.37
CA ALA A 78 16.10 9.35 17.36
C ALA A 78 16.32 9.87 18.77
N ASP A 79 17.56 9.82 19.26
CA ASP A 79 17.94 10.23 20.63
C ASP A 79 17.08 9.59 21.73
N GLY A 80 16.73 8.30 21.57
CA GLY A 80 15.86 7.58 22.48
C GLY A 80 14.35 7.88 22.33
N GLU A 81 13.97 8.86 21.51
CA GLU A 81 12.57 9.17 21.23
C GLU A 81 12.00 8.21 20.17
N LYS A 82 10.89 7.56 20.50
CA LYS A 82 10.14 6.68 19.60
C LYS A 82 9.31 7.49 18.61
N PHE A 83 9.18 6.98 17.38
CA PHE A 83 8.45 7.65 16.29
C PHE A 83 9.09 8.96 15.85
N ALA A 84 10.42 9.02 15.91
CA ALA A 84 11.23 10.12 15.43
C ALA A 84 12.42 9.59 14.60
N TRP A 85 12.97 10.43 13.74
CA TRP A 85 14.18 10.14 12.96
C TRP A 85 14.98 11.43 12.74
N LYS A 86 16.25 11.30 12.31
CA LYS A 86 17.12 12.42 11.95
C LYS A 86 17.67 12.25 10.55
N ALA A 87 17.70 13.33 9.78
CA ALA A 87 18.46 13.37 8.53
C ALA A 87 19.92 13.76 8.80
N ALA A 88 20.70 13.89 7.73
CA ALA A 88 22.10 14.31 7.80
C ALA A 88 22.29 15.72 8.38
N ASP A 89 21.26 16.57 8.31
CA ASP A 89 21.25 17.91 8.92
C ASP A 89 21.11 17.91 10.45
N GLY A 90 20.96 16.73 11.07
CA GLY A 90 20.80 16.59 12.51
C GLY A 90 19.41 16.97 13.04
N VAL A 91 18.51 17.48 12.19
CA VAL A 91 17.17 17.91 12.60
C VAL A 91 16.29 16.69 12.82
N LYS A 92 15.79 16.56 14.05
CA LYS A 92 14.85 15.51 14.46
C LYS A 92 13.46 15.81 13.92
N ARG A 93 12.82 14.80 13.34
CA ARG A 93 11.51 14.89 12.67
C ARG A 93 10.59 13.76 13.14
N PRO A 94 9.27 13.98 13.18
CA PRO A 94 8.31 12.93 13.48
C PRO A 94 8.31 11.87 12.37
N MET A 95 8.10 10.61 12.74
CA MET A 95 7.92 9.51 11.81
C MET A 95 6.97 8.46 12.39
N PRO A 96 5.72 8.36 11.89
CA PRO A 96 4.80 7.32 12.31
C PRO A 96 5.36 5.91 12.01
N GLN A 97 4.84 4.90 12.72
CA GLN A 97 5.22 3.52 12.46
C GLN A 97 4.91 3.15 11.00
N HIS A 98 5.90 2.60 10.29
CA HIS A 98 5.86 2.26 8.87
C HIS A 98 5.77 3.46 7.91
N GLY A 99 6.04 4.67 8.39
CA GLY A 99 5.90 5.88 7.60
C GLY A 99 4.44 6.25 7.35
N PHE A 100 4.21 7.07 6.34
CA PHE A 100 2.93 7.76 6.12
C PHE A 100 2.20 7.30 4.86
N ALA A 101 2.86 6.60 3.92
CA ALA A 101 2.27 6.29 2.63
C ALA A 101 0.93 5.56 2.69
N ARG A 102 0.75 4.59 3.60
CA ARG A 102 -0.54 3.86 3.75
C ARG A 102 -1.76 4.75 4.05
N ASP A 103 -1.54 5.96 4.58
CA ASP A 103 -2.58 6.93 4.94
C ASP A 103 -2.68 8.07 3.92
N SER A 104 -1.79 8.11 2.91
CA SER A 104 -1.66 9.22 1.97
C SER A 104 -2.51 9.07 0.73
N ALA A 105 -2.76 10.19 0.05
CA ALA A 105 -3.33 10.19 -1.29
C ALA A 105 -2.30 9.74 -2.33
N PHE A 106 -2.79 9.07 -3.37
CA PHE A 106 -2.06 8.71 -4.56
C PHE A 106 -2.87 9.12 -5.79
N GLU A 107 -2.19 9.36 -6.89
CA GLU A 107 -2.82 9.48 -8.21
C GLU A 107 -2.43 8.30 -9.09
N ILE A 108 -3.35 7.86 -9.93
CA ILE A 108 -3.08 6.88 -10.98
C ILE A 108 -2.47 7.64 -12.17
N VAL A 109 -1.19 7.41 -12.44
CA VAL A 109 -0.46 8.07 -13.55
C VAL A 109 -0.49 7.23 -14.83
N GLU A 110 -0.73 5.92 -14.71
CA GLU A 110 -0.86 4.99 -15.83
C GLU A 110 -1.76 3.83 -15.41
N SER A 111 -2.61 3.33 -16.30
CA SER A 111 -3.32 2.07 -16.07
C SER A 111 -3.61 1.34 -17.37
N GLY A 112 -3.76 0.03 -17.27
CA GLY A 112 -4.07 -0.83 -18.40
C GLY A 112 -4.83 -2.09 -18.01
N PRO A 113 -5.02 -3.02 -18.96
CA PRO A 113 -5.76 -4.26 -18.70
C PRO A 113 -5.13 -5.18 -17.65
N LYS A 114 -3.82 -5.07 -17.39
CA LYS A 114 -3.07 -5.93 -16.47
C LYS A 114 -2.06 -5.18 -15.61
N HIS A 115 -2.14 -3.85 -15.53
CA HIS A 115 -1.23 -3.06 -14.70
C HIS A 115 -1.81 -1.72 -14.28
N ALA A 116 -1.18 -1.11 -13.28
CA ALA A 116 -1.36 0.28 -12.90
C ALA A 116 -0.06 0.86 -12.33
N VAL A 117 0.18 2.14 -12.55
CA VAL A 117 1.25 2.90 -11.90
C VAL A 117 0.61 4.04 -11.12
N VAL A 118 0.95 4.15 -9.84
CA VAL A 118 0.46 5.22 -8.96
C VAL A 118 1.61 6.03 -8.41
N ARG A 119 1.39 7.33 -8.22
CA ARG A 119 2.36 8.24 -7.60
C ARG A 119 1.83 8.75 -6.27
N LEU A 120 2.68 8.75 -5.25
CA LEU A 120 2.37 9.31 -3.93
C LEU A 120 2.24 10.84 -4.02
N ILE A 121 1.12 11.39 -3.56
CA ILE A 121 0.93 12.83 -3.43
C ILE A 121 1.34 13.22 -2.01
N GLN A 122 2.45 13.94 -1.89
CA GLN A 122 2.94 14.40 -0.58
C GLN A 122 2.12 15.60 -0.09
N ASP A 123 1.43 15.44 1.04
CA ASP A 123 0.71 16.50 1.73
C ASP A 123 1.59 17.22 2.77
N ALA A 124 1.00 18.14 3.53
CA ALA A 124 1.72 18.86 4.58
C ALA A 124 2.25 17.93 5.70
N ARG A 125 1.50 16.87 6.03
CA ARG A 125 1.91 15.87 7.03
C ARG A 125 3.13 15.09 6.55
N GLY A 126 3.09 14.61 5.31
CA GLY A 126 4.20 13.92 4.65
C GLY A 126 5.44 14.79 4.57
N ARG A 127 5.29 16.08 4.19
CA ARG A 127 6.40 17.06 4.20
C ARG A 127 6.99 17.27 5.59
N GLY A 128 6.16 17.38 6.63
CA GLY A 128 6.63 17.49 8.01
C GLY A 128 7.41 16.26 8.48
N CYS A 129 7.07 15.07 8.00
CA CYS A 129 7.78 13.83 8.32
C CYS A 129 9.06 13.65 7.49
N TYR A 130 9.04 13.99 6.21
CA TYR A 130 10.09 13.66 5.24
C TYR A 130 10.24 14.77 4.18
N PRO A 131 10.91 15.89 4.52
CA PRO A 131 10.88 17.13 3.75
C PRO A 131 11.90 17.14 2.59
N PHE A 132 11.91 16.10 1.76
CA PHE A 132 12.76 16.03 0.57
C PHE A 132 11.95 16.21 -0.70
N ALA A 133 12.62 16.64 -1.77
CA ALA A 133 12.07 16.57 -3.12
C ALA A 133 12.26 15.14 -3.67
N TYR A 134 11.17 14.43 -3.96
CA TYR A 134 11.23 13.08 -4.53
C TYR A 134 10.00 12.76 -5.39
N ASP A 135 10.12 11.69 -6.16
CA ASP A 135 9.01 11.03 -6.85
C ASP A 135 8.96 9.57 -6.39
N PHE A 136 7.90 9.19 -5.70
CA PHE A 136 7.68 7.80 -5.28
C PHE A 136 6.51 7.23 -6.06
N ARG A 137 6.80 6.23 -6.89
CA ARG A 137 5.84 5.52 -7.73
C ARG A 137 5.78 4.06 -7.36
N ILE A 138 4.61 3.47 -7.55
CA ILE A 138 4.37 2.05 -7.33
C ILE A 138 3.72 1.51 -8.59
N ARG A 139 4.39 0.55 -9.22
CA ARG A 139 3.84 -0.21 -10.34
C ARG A 139 3.28 -1.53 -9.84
N PHE A 140 2.01 -1.78 -10.14
CA PHE A 140 1.35 -3.06 -9.97
C PHE A 140 1.24 -3.75 -11.33
N ASP A 141 1.79 -4.95 -11.46
CA ASP A 141 1.55 -5.84 -12.59
C ASP A 141 0.69 -7.02 -12.10
N PHE A 142 -0.55 -7.08 -12.60
CA PHE A 142 -1.53 -8.09 -12.27
C PHE A 142 -1.40 -9.27 -13.23
N LEU A 143 -0.95 -10.42 -12.73
CA LEU A 143 -0.86 -11.66 -13.51
C LEU A 143 -1.87 -12.68 -13.00
N GLU A 144 -2.02 -13.78 -13.74
CA GLU A 144 -3.03 -14.78 -13.43
C GLU A 144 -2.82 -15.48 -12.09
N LEU A 145 -1.59 -15.88 -11.78
CA LEU A 145 -1.27 -16.63 -10.55
C LEU A 145 -0.23 -15.93 -9.67
N PHE A 146 0.21 -14.74 -10.07
CA PHE A 146 1.25 -13.98 -9.40
C PHE A 146 0.91 -12.49 -9.43
N LEU A 147 1.38 -11.77 -8.43
CA LEU A 147 1.37 -10.32 -8.37
C LEU A 147 2.82 -9.84 -8.34
N ARG A 148 3.16 -8.89 -9.20
CA ARG A 148 4.45 -8.19 -9.12
C ARG A 148 4.16 -6.74 -8.75
N ILE A 149 4.90 -6.25 -7.76
CA ILE A 149 4.87 -4.85 -7.35
C ILE A 149 6.30 -4.32 -7.41
N THR A 150 6.48 -3.19 -8.08
CA THR A 150 7.77 -2.50 -8.18
C THR A 150 7.65 -1.14 -7.51
N PHE A 151 8.53 -0.85 -6.55
CA PHE A 151 8.71 0.48 -6.00
C PHE A 151 9.76 1.23 -6.80
N GLU A 152 9.37 2.38 -7.32
CA GLU A 152 10.22 3.27 -8.11
C GLU A 152 10.42 4.55 -7.29
N PHE A 153 11.68 4.91 -7.06
CA PHE A 153 12.03 6.09 -6.29
C PHE A 153 13.02 6.95 -7.08
N GLU A 154 12.65 8.20 -7.30
CA GLU A 154 13.50 9.23 -7.90
C GLU A 154 13.85 10.27 -6.84
N ASN A 155 15.15 10.42 -6.55
CA ASN A 155 15.63 11.54 -5.74
C ASN A 155 15.64 12.80 -6.61
N ARG A 156 14.86 13.83 -6.25
CA ARG A 156 14.82 15.13 -6.92
C ARG A 156 15.48 16.24 -6.10
N ASP A 157 16.12 15.87 -5.00
CA ASP A 157 16.88 16.75 -4.13
C ASP A 157 18.36 16.82 -4.58
N ALA A 158 19.09 17.82 -4.08
CA ALA A 158 20.51 17.98 -4.37
C ALA A 158 21.39 17.01 -3.58
N LEU A 159 20.88 16.51 -2.45
CA LEU A 159 21.62 15.62 -1.55
C LEU A 159 21.06 14.19 -1.58
N PRO A 160 21.88 13.17 -1.31
CA PRO A 160 21.37 11.83 -1.06
C PRO A 160 20.36 11.82 0.09
N LEU A 161 19.25 11.11 -0.11
CA LEU A 161 18.22 10.92 0.90
C LEU A 161 18.12 9.43 1.28
N PRO A 162 17.79 9.11 2.55
CA PRO A 162 17.57 7.74 3.00
C PRO A 162 16.14 7.29 2.74
N TRP A 163 15.93 6.11 2.17
CA TRP A 163 14.60 5.51 2.02
C TRP A 163 14.64 3.99 2.18
N CYS A 164 13.53 3.42 2.64
CA CYS A 164 13.31 1.98 2.77
C CYS A 164 11.80 1.71 2.67
N ALA A 165 11.36 1.21 1.51
CA ALA A 165 9.96 0.91 1.23
C ALA A 165 9.64 -0.57 1.42
N GLY A 166 8.39 -0.88 1.79
CA GLY A 166 7.93 -2.25 1.95
C GLY A 166 6.42 -2.39 1.87
N HIS A 167 5.97 -3.63 2.02
CA HIS A 167 4.56 -3.99 2.19
C HIS A 167 4.34 -4.67 3.54
N HIS A 168 3.12 -4.59 4.03
CA HIS A 168 2.67 -5.39 5.17
C HIS A 168 1.49 -6.28 4.75
N PHE A 169 1.73 -7.27 3.89
CA PHE A 169 0.68 -8.17 3.40
C PHE A 169 -0.02 -8.94 4.53
N TYR A 170 -1.34 -9.02 4.42
CA TYR A 170 -2.19 -9.89 5.23
C TYR A 170 -2.69 -11.02 4.34
N PHE A 171 -2.03 -12.17 4.41
CA PHE A 171 -2.47 -13.38 3.71
C PHE A 171 -3.60 -14.07 4.48
N THR A 172 -4.57 -14.62 3.75
CA THR A 172 -5.64 -15.41 4.34
C THR A 172 -5.07 -16.72 4.88
N LEU A 173 -5.14 -16.90 6.19
CA LEU A 173 -4.70 -18.11 6.88
C LEU A 173 -5.70 -18.52 7.98
N PRO A 174 -6.06 -19.81 8.08
CA PRO A 174 -5.66 -20.88 7.17
C PRO A 174 -6.40 -20.77 5.83
N TRP A 175 -5.73 -21.22 4.77
CA TRP A 175 -6.24 -21.06 3.41
C TRP A 175 -7.25 -22.14 2.99
N HIS A 176 -7.30 -23.26 3.74
CA HIS A 176 -8.23 -24.36 3.51
C HIS A 176 -9.36 -24.39 4.54
N PRO A 177 -10.60 -24.65 4.11
CA PRO A 177 -11.73 -24.85 5.02
C PRO A 177 -11.45 -25.96 6.04
N GLY A 178 -11.96 -25.77 7.27
CA GLY A 178 -11.84 -26.76 8.35
C GLY A 178 -10.48 -26.79 9.06
N LEU A 179 -9.49 -26.02 8.59
CA LEU A 179 -8.25 -25.80 9.33
C LEU A 179 -8.39 -24.63 10.29
N SER A 180 -7.59 -24.63 11.35
CA SER A 180 -7.44 -23.50 12.28
C SER A 180 -5.96 -23.18 12.50
N ARG A 181 -5.66 -21.94 12.89
CA ARG A 181 -4.34 -21.62 13.44
C ARG A 181 -4.26 -22.30 14.82
N ARG A 182 -3.24 -23.14 15.01
CA ARG A 182 -2.90 -23.65 16.35
C ARG A 182 -2.27 -22.56 17.19
#